data_AF-A0A497KNV0-F1
#
_entry.id   AF-A0A497KNV0-F1
#
_cell.length_a   1.000
_cell.length_b   1.000
_cell.length_c   1.000
_cell.angle_alpha   90.00
_cell.angle_beta   90.00
_cell.angle_gamma   90.00
#
_symmetry.space_group_name_H-M   'P 1'
#
loop_
_entity.id
_entity.type
_entity.pdbx_description
1 polymer ?
#
loop_
_entity_poly.entity_id
_entity_poly.type
_entity_poly.pdbx_seq_one_letter_code
_entity_poly.pdbx_strand_id
1 'polypeptide(L)'
;MSGEETDVKEEKNEETTEKREEPKEAAEAEKREKEEEEDIVEERIYTIPLSRAWIGPRKKRASRAIRLLRSFILRHMKIDEDSLRISNEVNEHVWSRGIQKPPRKIRVRATKDSEGIVTVRLAEGE
;
A
#
# COMPACT_ATOMS: atom_id res chain seq x y z
N MET A 1 -26.68 -26.04 59.00
CA MET A 1 -26.16 -25.23 57.89
C MET A 1 -27.01 -25.59 56.68
N SER A 2 -28.04 -24.80 56.47
CA SER A 2 -29.10 -24.95 55.46
C SER A 2 -29.04 -23.74 54.55
N GLY A 3 -29.07 -23.95 53.24
CA GLY A 3 -29.04 -22.88 52.25
C GLY A 3 -28.80 -23.47 50.87
N GLU A 4 -29.88 -23.98 50.30
CA GLU A 4 -30.05 -24.30 48.88
C GLU A 4 -30.00 -23.03 48.02
N GLU A 5 -29.75 -23.25 46.72
CA GLU A 5 -30.05 -22.37 45.59
C GLU A 5 -29.17 -21.14 45.33
N THR A 6 -28.48 -21.19 44.20
CA THR A 6 -28.37 -20.18 43.13
C THR A 6 -27.18 -20.59 42.25
N ASP A 7 -27.18 -20.47 40.93
CA ASP A 7 -28.20 -20.37 39.91
C ASP A 7 -27.40 -20.63 38.61
N VAL A 8 -27.95 -21.40 37.69
CA VAL A 8 -27.32 -21.86 36.43
C VAL A 8 -27.16 -20.70 35.44
N LYS A 9 -26.42 -19.65 35.80
CA LYS A 9 -26.55 -18.35 35.13
C LYS A 9 -25.26 -17.55 34.97
N GLU A 10 -24.14 -18.21 34.67
CA GLU A 10 -22.94 -17.49 34.21
C GLU A 10 -22.31 -18.04 32.92
N GLU A 11 -22.75 -19.19 32.41
CA GLU A 11 -22.17 -19.73 31.16
C GLU A 11 -22.80 -19.17 29.87
N LYS A 12 -23.71 -18.19 29.96
CA LYS A 12 -24.48 -17.72 28.80
C LYS A 12 -24.17 -16.31 28.31
N ASN A 13 -23.14 -15.65 28.84
CA ASN A 13 -22.88 -14.24 28.50
C ASN A 13 -21.51 -13.93 27.91
N GLU A 14 -20.61 -14.91 27.73
CA GLU A 14 -19.31 -14.67 27.09
C GLU A 14 -19.27 -15.11 25.62
N GLU A 15 -20.13 -16.03 25.18
CA GLU A 15 -20.12 -16.50 23.78
C GLU A 15 -20.80 -15.56 22.77
N THR A 16 -21.37 -14.42 23.20
CA THR A 16 -22.26 -13.62 22.34
C THR A 16 -21.64 -12.34 21.77
N THR A 17 -20.41 -11.97 22.15
CA THR A 17 -19.85 -10.65 21.77
C THR A 17 -18.77 -10.65 20.70
N GLU A 18 -18.00 -11.72 20.49
CA GLU A 18 -16.80 -11.59 19.61
C GLU A 18 -16.94 -12.15 18.19
N LYS A 19 -18.00 -12.89 17.87
CA LYS A 19 -18.18 -13.49 16.53
C LYS A 19 -18.95 -12.66 15.51
N ARG A 20 -19.20 -11.36 15.77
CA ARG A 20 -20.09 -10.54 14.92
C ARG A 20 -19.43 -9.34 14.24
N GLU A 21 -18.13 -9.14 14.41
CA GLU A 21 -17.41 -8.03 13.78
C GLU A 21 -16.86 -8.37 12.38
N GLU A 22 -16.47 -9.62 12.14
CA GLU A 22 -15.85 -10.05 10.89
C GLU A 22 -16.74 -9.95 9.61
N PRO A 23 -18.09 -10.12 9.62
CA PRO A 23 -18.86 -10.12 8.37
C PRO A 23 -19.28 -8.72 7.89
N LYS A 24 -19.12 -7.67 8.71
CA LYS A 24 -19.43 -6.28 8.30
C LYS A 24 -18.24 -5.59 7.66
N GLU A 25 -17.04 -5.86 8.15
CA GLU A 25 -15.79 -5.29 7.62
C GLU A 25 -15.45 -5.86 6.24
N ALA A 26 -15.68 -7.15 6.01
CA ALA A 26 -15.48 -7.79 4.70
C ALA A 26 -16.47 -7.27 3.62
N ALA A 27 -17.73 -6.99 3.99
CA ALA A 27 -18.74 -6.47 3.06
C ALA A 27 -18.55 -4.97 2.75
N GLU A 28 -17.90 -4.22 3.64
CA GLU A 28 -17.51 -2.83 3.41
C GLU A 28 -16.20 -2.74 2.61
N ALA A 29 -15.26 -3.67 2.82
CA ALA A 29 -14.07 -3.83 1.99
C ALA A 29 -14.42 -4.21 0.55
N GLU A 30 -15.31 -5.18 0.32
CA GLU A 30 -15.77 -5.55 -1.04
C GLU A 30 -16.57 -4.43 -1.74
N LYS A 31 -17.21 -3.53 -0.98
CA LYS A 31 -17.91 -2.37 -1.55
C LYS A 31 -16.96 -1.22 -1.90
N ARG A 32 -15.93 -0.98 -1.07
CA ARG A 32 -14.85 -0.03 -1.38
C ARG A 32 -14.02 -0.50 -2.58
N GLU A 33 -13.73 -1.80 -2.66
CA GLU A 33 -13.05 -2.41 -3.81
C GLU A 33 -13.84 -2.24 -5.12
N LYS A 34 -15.18 -2.33 -5.07
CA LYS A 34 -16.05 -2.14 -6.25
C LYS A 34 -16.22 -0.67 -6.67
N GLU A 35 -16.18 0.28 -5.75
CA GLU A 35 -16.22 1.72 -6.09
C GLU A 35 -14.87 2.22 -6.62
N GLU A 36 -13.75 1.64 -6.21
CA GLU A 36 -12.41 1.97 -6.73
C GLU A 36 -12.17 1.43 -8.17
N GLU A 37 -12.88 0.39 -8.59
CA GLU A 37 -12.72 -0.21 -9.93
C GLU A 37 -13.33 0.63 -11.07
N GLU A 38 -14.29 1.51 -10.81
CA GLU A 38 -15.06 2.17 -11.87
C GLU A 38 -14.39 3.43 -12.46
N ASP A 39 -13.23 3.87 -11.94
CA ASP A 39 -12.66 5.17 -12.30
C ASP A 39 -11.12 5.17 -12.48
N ILE A 40 -10.53 4.04 -12.90
CA ILE A 40 -9.12 4.02 -13.34
C ILE A 40 -9.04 4.66 -14.73
N VAL A 41 -8.78 5.96 -14.78
CA VAL A 41 -8.77 6.76 -16.02
C VAL A 41 -7.55 6.43 -16.88
N GLU A 42 -6.39 6.18 -16.27
CA GLU A 42 -5.17 5.84 -17.00
C GLU A 42 -4.28 4.86 -16.26
N GLU A 43 -4.01 3.70 -16.88
CA GLU A 43 -2.94 2.79 -16.48
C GLU A 43 -1.72 2.97 -17.40
N ARG A 44 -0.55 3.19 -16.80
CA ARG A 44 0.71 3.31 -17.55
C ARG A 44 1.82 2.51 -16.88
N ILE A 45 2.56 1.75 -17.69
CA ILE A 45 3.74 1.01 -17.23
C ILE A 45 4.99 1.82 -17.58
N TYR A 46 5.74 2.23 -16.56
CA TYR A 46 6.99 2.96 -16.71
C TYR A 46 8.19 2.10 -16.31
N THR A 47 9.29 2.27 -17.04
CA THR A 47 10.62 1.79 -16.59
C THR A 47 11.41 2.99 -16.09
N ILE A 48 11.57 3.09 -14.77
CA ILE A 48 12.19 4.25 -14.13
C ILE A 48 13.69 4.00 -13.95
N PRO A 49 14.57 4.81 -14.56
CA PRO A 49 16.01 4.70 -14.34
C PRO A 49 16.41 5.36 -13.02
N LEU A 50 16.96 4.56 -12.10
CA LEU A 50 17.49 5.01 -10.81
C LEU A 50 19.01 5.17 -10.80
N SER A 51 19.65 5.14 -11.97
CA SER A 51 21.10 5.33 -12.13
C SER A 51 21.61 6.60 -11.44
N ARG A 52 20.82 7.67 -11.44
CA ARG A 52 21.14 8.94 -10.76
C ARG A 52 21.25 8.83 -9.24
N ALA A 53 20.69 7.79 -8.62
CA ALA A 53 20.87 7.53 -7.19
C ALA A 53 22.34 7.18 -6.85
N TRP A 54 23.09 6.62 -7.81
CA TRP A 54 24.46 6.14 -7.61
C TRP A 54 25.52 7.24 -7.54
N ILE A 55 25.20 8.44 -8.03
CA ILE A 55 26.05 9.64 -7.97
C ILE A 55 26.28 10.06 -6.51
N GLY A 56 25.29 9.84 -5.64
CA GLY A 56 25.36 10.24 -4.24
C GLY A 56 26.16 9.29 -3.34
N PRO A 57 26.43 9.71 -2.09
CA PRO A 57 27.09 8.89 -1.07
C PRO A 57 26.38 7.55 -0.87
N ARG A 58 27.15 6.47 -0.63
CA ARG A 58 26.63 5.09 -0.52
C ARG A 58 25.50 4.97 0.50
N LYS A 59 25.59 5.65 1.64
CA LYS A 59 24.60 5.60 2.73
C LYS A 59 23.28 6.33 2.41
N LYS A 60 23.14 7.03 1.28
CA LYS A 60 21.94 7.81 0.94
C LYS A 60 21.31 7.39 -0.39
N ARG A 61 21.72 6.26 -0.95
CA ARG A 61 21.31 5.87 -2.32
C ARG A 61 19.86 5.42 -2.39
N ALA A 62 19.41 4.52 -1.50
CA ALA A 62 18.02 4.06 -1.49
C ALA A 62 17.02 5.21 -1.23
N SER A 63 17.30 6.06 -0.24
CA SER A 63 16.46 7.24 0.02
C SER A 63 16.48 8.28 -1.12
N ARG A 64 17.56 8.35 -1.90
CA ARG A 64 17.62 9.16 -3.12
C ARG A 64 16.89 8.50 -4.29
N ALA A 65 16.89 7.18 -4.39
CA ALA A 65 16.14 6.43 -5.39
C ALA A 65 14.63 6.66 -5.24
N ILE A 66 14.11 6.64 -4.02
CA ILE A 66 12.68 6.93 -3.76
C ILE A 66 12.33 8.36 -4.17
N ARG A 67 13.18 9.34 -3.84
CA ARG A 67 12.98 10.72 -4.29
C ARG A 67 12.96 10.83 -5.82
N LEU A 68 13.86 10.15 -6.50
CA LEU A 68 13.89 10.12 -7.97
C LEU A 68 12.63 9.47 -8.55
N LEU A 69 12.14 8.40 -7.93
CA LEU A 69 10.89 7.75 -8.32
C LEU A 69 9.71 8.72 -8.16
N ARG A 70 9.60 9.41 -7.03
CA ARG A 70 8.58 10.48 -6.84
C ARG A 70 8.68 11.55 -7.92
N SER A 71 9.85 12.17 -8.09
CA SER A 71 10.04 13.22 -9.09
C SER A 71 9.76 12.76 -10.52
N PHE A 72 10.01 11.48 -10.83
CA PHE A 72 9.66 10.91 -12.13
C PHE A 72 8.15 10.89 -12.32
N ILE A 73 7.40 10.39 -11.34
CA ILE A 73 5.94 10.25 -11.46
C ILE A 73 5.26 11.62 -11.50
N LEU A 74 5.67 12.55 -10.63
CA LEU A 74 5.16 13.94 -10.64
C LEU A 74 5.33 14.60 -12.01
N ARG A 75 6.49 14.39 -12.66
CA ARG A 75 6.77 14.93 -14.00
C ARG A 75 5.90 14.33 -15.09
N HIS A 76 5.69 13.02 -15.09
CA HIS A 76 5.05 12.32 -16.20
C HIS A 76 3.52 12.29 -16.07
N MET A 77 3.00 12.21 -14.85
CA MET A 77 1.55 12.20 -14.58
C MET A 77 1.00 13.61 -14.32
N LYS A 78 1.87 14.62 -14.15
CA LYS A 78 1.51 16.03 -13.90
C LYS A 78 0.55 16.17 -12.70
N ILE A 79 0.96 15.60 -11.58
CA ILE A 79 0.22 15.64 -10.32
C ILE A 79 1.01 16.37 -9.25
N ASP A 80 0.32 16.80 -8.21
CA ASP A 80 0.91 17.38 -7.00
C ASP A 80 1.49 16.29 -6.07
N GLU A 81 2.41 16.67 -5.18
CA GLU A 81 3.13 15.71 -4.33
C GLU A 81 2.21 15.01 -3.30
N ASP A 82 1.13 15.68 -2.89
CA ASP A 82 0.20 15.17 -1.88
C ASP A 82 -0.71 14.04 -2.38
N SER A 83 -0.93 13.98 -3.70
CA SER A 83 -1.79 12.98 -4.35
C SER A 83 -1.05 11.70 -4.74
N LEU A 84 0.24 11.58 -4.42
CA LEU A 84 1.07 10.42 -4.79
C LEU A 84 1.09 9.35 -3.69
N ARG A 85 0.56 8.17 -3.99
CA ARG A 85 0.59 7.00 -3.10
C ARG A 85 1.53 5.93 -3.67
N ILE A 86 2.57 5.61 -2.90
CA ILE A 86 3.53 4.56 -3.27
C ILE A 86 3.22 3.33 -2.44
N SER A 87 2.97 2.20 -3.10
CA SER A 87 2.80 0.91 -2.42
C SER A 87 4.07 0.50 -1.67
N ASN A 88 3.90 -0.19 -0.55
CA ASN A 88 4.99 -0.71 0.25
C ASN A 88 5.88 -1.67 -0.53
N GLU A 89 5.31 -2.43 -1.47
CA GLU A 89 6.05 -3.36 -2.34
C GLU A 89 7.18 -2.66 -3.12
N VAL A 90 6.89 -1.48 -3.67
CA VAL A 90 7.87 -0.69 -4.43
C VAL A 90 8.99 -0.23 -3.51
N ASN A 91 8.64 0.16 -2.28
CA ASN A 91 9.62 0.55 -1.28
C ASN A 91 10.51 -0.65 -0.89
N GLU A 92 9.93 -1.77 -0.51
CA GLU A 92 10.66 -3.00 -0.16
C GLU A 92 11.58 -3.46 -1.30
N HIS A 93 11.10 -3.42 -2.55
CA HIS A 93 11.92 -3.76 -3.70
C HIS A 93 13.15 -2.84 -3.83
N VAL A 94 13.00 -1.52 -3.62
CA VAL A 94 14.12 -0.57 -3.60
C VAL A 94 15.11 -0.88 -2.47
N TRP A 95 14.62 -1.31 -1.31
CA TRP A 95 15.42 -1.59 -0.12
C TRP A 95 15.91 -3.04 0.00
N SER A 96 15.52 -3.93 -0.91
CA SER A 96 15.84 -5.38 -0.91
C SER A 96 17.33 -5.70 -0.74
N ARG A 97 18.21 -4.89 -1.33
CA ARG A 97 19.69 -5.04 -1.27
C ARG A 97 20.35 -4.08 -0.27
N GLY A 98 19.55 -3.48 0.61
CA GLY A 98 19.95 -2.47 1.59
C GLY A 98 20.23 -1.08 1.01
N ILE A 99 20.62 -0.16 1.90
CA ILE A 99 20.72 1.28 1.59
C ILE A 99 21.76 1.64 0.51
N GLN A 100 22.78 0.80 0.33
CA GLN A 100 23.95 1.09 -0.52
C GLN A 100 23.79 0.69 -1.99
N LYS A 101 22.92 -0.28 -2.27
CA LYS A 101 22.83 -0.92 -3.59
C LYS A 101 21.38 -1.00 -4.08
N PRO A 102 20.65 0.13 -4.17
CA PRO A 102 19.31 0.09 -4.75
C PRO A 102 19.37 -0.39 -6.22
N PRO A 103 18.28 -0.99 -6.74
CA PRO A 103 18.15 -1.37 -8.14
C PRO A 103 18.46 -0.19 -9.08
N ARG A 104 19.01 -0.48 -10.27
CA ARG A 104 19.35 0.56 -11.26
C ARG A 104 18.17 0.97 -12.14
N LYS A 105 17.20 0.10 -12.29
CA LYS A 105 15.94 0.30 -13.00
C LYS A 105 14.86 -0.38 -12.17
N ILE A 106 13.66 0.17 -12.18
CA ILE A 106 12.46 -0.47 -11.61
C ILE A 106 11.34 -0.29 -12.62
N ARG A 107 10.61 -1.36 -12.89
CA ARG A 107 9.38 -1.32 -13.69
C ARG A 107 8.20 -1.14 -12.76
N VAL A 108 7.40 -0.12 -13.04
CA VAL A 108 6.37 0.36 -12.15
C VAL A 108 5.09 0.58 -12.94
N ARG A 109 3.97 0.14 -12.37
CA ARG A 109 2.64 0.42 -12.86
C ARG A 109 2.09 1.61 -12.09
N ALA A 110 1.74 2.67 -12.80
CA ALA A 110 1.07 3.83 -12.23
C ALA A 110 -0.39 3.82 -12.70
N THR A 111 -1.31 3.76 -11.74
CA THR A 111 -2.75 3.92 -11.98
C THR A 111 -3.14 5.31 -11.54
N LYS A 112 -3.95 5.99 -12.37
CA LYS A 112 -4.54 7.28 -12.03
C LYS A 112 -6.03 7.10 -11.82
N ASP A 113 -6.50 7.53 -10.66
CA ASP A 113 -7.89 7.47 -10.26
C ASP A 113 -8.61 8.77 -10.72
N SER A 114 -9.94 8.77 -10.82
CA SER A 114 -10.73 9.94 -11.25
C SER A 114 -10.55 11.16 -10.34
N GLU A 115 -10.29 10.93 -9.06
CA GLU A 115 -9.95 11.95 -8.06
C GLU A 115 -8.54 12.54 -8.23
N GLY A 116 -7.77 12.05 -9.20
CA GLY A 116 -6.41 12.54 -9.50
C GLY A 116 -5.33 11.98 -8.59
N ILE A 117 -5.67 11.01 -7.73
CA ILE A 117 -4.72 10.24 -6.94
C ILE A 117 -3.96 9.28 -7.87
N VAL A 118 -2.65 9.17 -7.67
CA VAL A 118 -1.82 8.23 -8.44
C VAL A 118 -1.26 7.19 -7.50
N THR A 119 -1.64 5.94 -7.75
CA THR A 119 -1.17 4.78 -7.01
C THR A 119 -0.10 4.05 -7.82
N VAL A 120 0.99 3.70 -7.13
CA VAL A 120 2.21 3.19 -7.74
C VAL A 120 2.50 1.78 -7.23
N ARG A 121 2.41 0.79 -8.11
CA ARG A 121 2.62 -0.64 -7.81
C ARG A 121 3.78 -1.22 -8.60
N LEU A 122 4.34 -2.34 -8.13
CA LEU A 122 5.38 -3.06 -8.88
C LEU A 122 4.76 -3.67 -10.15
N ALA A 123 5.45 -3.57 -11.28
CA ALA A 123 5.00 -4.26 -12.48
C ALA A 123 5.51 -5.71 -12.46
N GLU A 124 4.61 -6.67 -12.64
CA GLU A 124 4.93 -8.10 -12.68
C GLU A 124 5.95 -8.38 -13.80
N GLY A 125 7.13 -8.87 -13.44
CA GLY A 125 8.18 -9.23 -14.39
C GLY A 125 9.63 -9.05 -13.90
N GLU A 126 9.88 -8.99 -12.59
CA GLU A 126 11.23 -8.98 -12.00
C GLU A 126 11.34 -9.94 -10.82
#